data_AF-A0A7Z1S863-F1
#
_entry.id   AF-A0A7Z1S863-F1
#
_cell.length_a   1.000
_cell.length_b   1.000
_cell.length_c   1.000
_cell.angle_alpha   90.00
_cell.angle_beta   90.00
_cell.angle_gamma   90.00
#
_symmetry.space_group_name_H-M   'P 1'
#
loop_
_entity.id
_entity.type
_entity.pdbx_description
1 polymer ?
#
loop_
_entity_poly.entity_id
_entity_poly.type
_entity_poly.pdbx_seq_one_letter_code
_entity_poly.pdbx_strand_id
1 'polypeptide(L)'
;MKTAKYFDEYNEYVTGQRENINKLEKERQELTQRIKEDKVKYKELIANSQDDEADKLYTTFDSNEKKLKALEKRLSTKKEVFDEARRKKAIELIKHQADLPHLYQEDKERILAKFEPIVEEYNKVVDEIAALNDEYEYEFYRFVKPYDKENFEKDKEVRAEIKNHFSPNKYSNYVSGDELPFIDIRNKMQLRGAK
;
A
#
# COMPACT_ATOMS: atom_id res chain seq x y z
N MET A 1 -0.40 -9.85 -5.76
CA MET A 1 -1.23 -9.04 -4.83
C MET A 1 -2.48 -9.84 -4.48
N LYS A 2 -2.98 -9.78 -3.23
CA LYS A 2 -4.15 -10.59 -2.80
C LYS A 2 -5.47 -10.23 -3.51
N THR A 3 -5.53 -9.10 -4.20
CA THR A 3 -6.72 -8.57 -4.89
C THR A 3 -6.61 -8.54 -6.41
N ALA A 4 -5.57 -9.17 -7.00
CA ALA A 4 -5.31 -9.09 -8.45
C ALA A 4 -6.52 -9.49 -9.30
N LYS A 5 -7.20 -10.57 -8.91
CA LYS A 5 -8.39 -11.10 -9.60
C LYS A 5 -9.49 -10.04 -9.83
N TYR A 6 -9.76 -9.17 -8.86
CA TYR A 6 -10.79 -8.13 -9.01
C TYR A 6 -10.43 -7.11 -10.10
N PHE A 7 -9.14 -6.76 -10.21
CA PHE A 7 -8.66 -5.85 -11.24
C PHE A 7 -8.64 -6.52 -12.62
N ASP A 8 -8.25 -7.79 -12.68
CA ASP A 8 -8.23 -8.57 -13.93
C ASP A 8 -9.65 -8.66 -14.52
N GLU A 9 -10.66 -9.01 -13.71
CA GLU A 9 -12.06 -9.07 -14.12
C GLU A 9 -12.61 -7.72 -14.62
N TYR A 10 -12.25 -6.63 -13.96
CA TYR A 10 -12.63 -5.27 -14.39
C TYR A 10 -11.97 -4.92 -15.74
N ASN A 11 -10.67 -5.17 -15.86
CA ASN A 11 -9.89 -4.82 -17.04
C ASN A 11 -10.30 -5.64 -18.27
N GLU A 12 -10.58 -6.94 -18.09
CA GLU A 12 -11.06 -7.81 -19.16
C GLU A 12 -12.39 -7.29 -19.71
N TYR A 13 -13.34 -6.93 -18.83
CA TYR A 13 -14.61 -6.33 -19.24
C TYR A 13 -14.41 -5.03 -20.02
N VAL A 14 -13.60 -4.10 -19.50
CA VAL A 14 -13.38 -2.79 -20.12
C VAL A 14 -12.72 -2.94 -21.49
N THR A 15 -11.71 -3.80 -21.59
CA THR A 15 -10.97 -4.03 -22.82
C THR A 15 -11.87 -4.65 -23.88
N GLY A 16 -12.60 -5.72 -23.55
CA GLY A 16 -13.50 -6.38 -24.49
C GLY A 16 -14.61 -5.46 -25.04
N GLN A 17 -15.19 -4.60 -24.19
CA GLN A 17 -16.19 -3.63 -24.65
C GLN A 17 -15.59 -2.54 -25.55
N ARG A 18 -14.40 -2.03 -25.22
CA ARG A 18 -13.68 -1.03 -26.04
C ARG A 18 -13.33 -1.59 -27.41
N GLU A 19 -12.80 -2.80 -27.49
CA GLU A 19 -12.51 -3.45 -28.77
C GLU A 19 -13.75 -3.56 -29.65
N ASN A 20 -14.88 -3.94 -29.07
CA ASN A 20 -16.14 -4.05 -29.81
C ASN A 20 -16.67 -2.66 -30.24
N ILE A 21 -16.50 -1.61 -29.44
CA ILE A 21 -16.85 -0.23 -29.84
C ILE A 21 -15.93 0.23 -30.99
N ASN A 22 -14.62 0.01 -30.87
CA ASN A 22 -13.64 0.41 -31.88
C ASN A 22 -13.89 -0.27 -33.24
N LYS A 23 -14.30 -1.55 -33.24
CA LYS A 23 -14.70 -2.26 -34.48
C LYS A 23 -15.87 -1.56 -35.19
N LEU A 24 -16.90 -1.16 -34.45
CA LEU A 24 -18.06 -0.44 -35.01
C LEU A 24 -17.70 0.98 -35.46
N GLU A 25 -16.78 1.67 -34.75
CA GLU A 25 -16.31 3.00 -35.17
C GLU A 25 -15.54 2.94 -36.48
N LYS A 26 -14.73 1.89 -36.68
CA LYS A 26 -14.03 1.63 -37.93
C LYS A 26 -15.02 1.38 -39.07
N GLU A 27 -16.01 0.51 -38.86
CA GLU A 27 -17.09 0.25 -39.84
C GLU A 27 -17.84 1.54 -40.21
N ARG A 28 -18.11 2.41 -39.23
CA ARG A 28 -18.76 3.70 -39.47
C ARG A 28 -17.90 4.60 -40.36
N GLN A 29 -16.59 4.71 -40.06
CA GLN A 29 -15.67 5.52 -40.85
C GLN A 29 -15.58 5.04 -42.31
N GLU A 30 -15.45 3.73 -42.51
CA GLU A 30 -15.40 3.11 -43.84
C GLU A 30 -16.69 3.37 -44.62
N LEU A 31 -17.85 3.21 -43.99
CA LEU A 31 -19.15 3.44 -44.62
C LEU A 31 -19.39 4.92 -44.95
N THR A 32 -19.01 5.84 -44.06
CA THR A 32 -19.07 7.28 -44.32
C THR A 32 -18.21 7.67 -45.51
N GLN A 33 -16.99 7.14 -45.59
CA GLN A 33 -16.08 7.43 -46.69
C GLN A 33 -16.63 6.91 -48.02
N ARG A 34 -17.16 5.67 -48.04
CA ARG A 34 -17.77 5.08 -49.24
C ARG A 34 -18.98 5.88 -49.75
N ILE A 35 -19.89 6.31 -48.85
CA ILE A 35 -21.03 7.16 -49.23
C ILE A 35 -20.54 8.48 -49.83
N LYS A 36 -19.47 9.06 -49.27
CA LYS A 36 -18.89 10.31 -49.78
C LYS A 36 -18.36 10.14 -51.21
N GLU A 37 -17.66 9.04 -51.48
CA GLU A 37 -17.15 8.67 -52.81
C GLU A 37 -18.29 8.39 -53.80
N ASP A 38 -19.28 7.59 -53.39
CA ASP A 38 -20.45 7.26 -54.21
C ASP A 38 -21.23 8.52 -54.62
N LYS A 39 -21.36 9.50 -53.72
CA LYS A 39 -22.01 10.80 -54.02
C LYS A 39 -21.24 11.66 -55.00
N VAL A 40 -19.91 11.62 -54.97
CA VAL A 40 -19.08 12.34 -55.97
C VAL A 40 -19.28 11.69 -57.33
N LYS A 41 -19.16 10.36 -57.40
CA LYS A 41 -19.34 9.60 -58.63
C LYS A 41 -20.76 9.74 -59.21
N TYR A 42 -21.79 9.79 -58.37
CA TYR A 42 -23.17 10.03 -58.81
C TYR A 42 -23.30 11.37 -59.56
N LYS A 43 -22.67 12.44 -59.06
CA LYS A 43 -22.69 13.74 -59.76
C LYS A 43 -22.00 13.68 -61.12
N GLU A 44 -20.91 12.92 -61.23
CA GLU A 44 -20.20 12.71 -62.50
C GLU A 44 -21.06 11.93 -63.51
N LEU A 45 -21.75 10.88 -63.08
CA LEU A 45 -22.64 10.09 -63.95
C LEU A 45 -23.80 10.94 -64.49
N ILE A 46 -24.42 11.77 -63.66
CA ILE A 46 -25.47 12.71 -64.09
C ILE A 46 -24.92 13.74 -65.08
N ALA A 47 -23.72 14.28 -64.84
CA ALA A 47 -23.09 15.24 -65.75
C ALA A 47 -22.77 14.63 -67.13
N ASN A 48 -22.53 13.31 -67.18
CA ASN A 48 -22.25 12.56 -68.41
C ASN A 48 -23.52 11.93 -69.04
N SER A 49 -24.72 12.23 -68.52
CA SER A 49 -25.99 11.66 -68.99
C SER A 49 -26.06 10.12 -68.92
N GLN A 50 -25.37 9.52 -67.96
CA GLN A 50 -25.40 8.07 -67.68
C GLN A 50 -26.47 7.74 -66.63
N ASP A 51 -27.73 8.07 -66.91
CA ASP A 51 -28.82 8.08 -65.92
C ASP A 51 -29.09 6.69 -65.31
N ASP A 52 -29.07 5.62 -66.11
CA ASP A 52 -29.28 4.24 -65.62
C ASP A 52 -28.21 3.78 -64.61
N GLU A 53 -26.96 4.22 -64.79
CA GLU A 53 -25.87 3.94 -63.85
C GLU A 53 -25.98 4.81 -62.60
N ALA A 54 -26.39 6.07 -62.78
CA ALA A 54 -26.63 7.00 -61.69
C ALA A 54 -27.74 6.49 -60.76
N ASP A 55 -28.85 5.99 -61.30
CA ASP A 55 -29.98 5.47 -60.51
C ASP A 55 -29.62 4.21 -59.71
N LYS A 56 -28.80 3.31 -60.29
CA LYS A 56 -28.25 2.15 -59.57
C LYS A 56 -27.31 2.55 -58.44
N LEU A 57 -26.47 3.56 -58.68
CA LEU A 57 -25.58 4.09 -57.65
C LEU A 57 -26.36 4.79 -56.54
N TYR A 58 -27.40 5.54 -56.89
CA TYR A 58 -28.33 6.19 -55.95
C TYR A 58 -28.96 5.19 -55.00
N THR A 59 -29.54 4.11 -55.52
CA THR A 59 -30.13 3.06 -54.67
C THR A 59 -29.10 2.43 -53.73
N THR A 60 -27.85 2.29 -54.18
CA THR A 60 -26.75 1.76 -53.37
C THR A 60 -26.37 2.69 -52.23
N PHE A 61 -26.12 3.98 -52.50
CA PHE A 61 -25.69 4.89 -51.45
C PHE A 61 -26.84 5.32 -50.53
N ASP A 62 -28.10 5.38 -50.99
CA ASP A 62 -29.29 5.56 -50.11
C ASP A 62 -29.42 4.40 -49.10
N SER A 63 -29.21 3.16 -49.56
CA SER A 63 -29.16 1.99 -48.67
C SER A 63 -28.03 2.12 -47.64
N ASN A 64 -26.84 2.56 -48.08
CA ASN A 64 -25.70 2.76 -47.19
C ASN A 64 -25.93 3.91 -46.18
N GLU A 65 -26.62 4.98 -46.56
CA GLU A 65 -26.99 6.06 -45.64
C GLU A 65 -27.95 5.58 -44.54
N LYS A 66 -28.93 4.74 -44.90
CA LYS A 66 -29.82 4.10 -43.92
C LYS A 66 -29.04 3.21 -42.96
N LYS A 67 -28.08 2.42 -43.47
CA LYS A 67 -27.18 1.61 -42.63
C LYS A 67 -26.31 2.48 -41.73
N LEU A 68 -25.77 3.60 -42.23
CA LEU A 68 -24.96 4.52 -41.45
C LEU A 68 -25.74 5.11 -40.28
N LYS A 69 -26.97 5.58 -40.50
CA LYS A 69 -27.85 6.08 -39.43
C LYS A 69 -28.12 5.02 -38.36
N ALA A 70 -28.38 3.78 -38.76
CA ALA A 70 -28.57 2.67 -37.84
C ALA A 70 -27.29 2.36 -37.02
N LEU A 71 -26.13 2.38 -37.69
CA LEU A 71 -24.83 2.16 -37.05
C LEU A 71 -24.47 3.27 -36.07
N GLU A 72 -24.71 4.53 -36.42
CA GLU A 72 -24.51 5.69 -35.54
C GLU A 72 -25.38 5.61 -34.30
N LYS A 73 -26.67 5.25 -34.46
CA LYS A 73 -27.57 5.06 -33.32
C LYS A 73 -27.09 3.93 -32.42
N ARG A 74 -26.69 2.79 -33.01
CA ARG A 74 -26.13 1.64 -32.27
C ARG A 74 -24.86 2.02 -31.52
N LEU A 75 -23.94 2.75 -32.15
CA LEU A 75 -22.70 3.23 -31.53
C LEU A 75 -22.98 4.15 -30.34
N SER A 76 -23.87 5.13 -30.51
CA SER A 76 -24.27 6.06 -29.45
C SER A 76 -24.81 5.31 -28.24
N THR A 77 -25.79 4.43 -28.45
CA THR A 77 -26.38 3.62 -27.37
C THR A 77 -25.36 2.70 -26.72
N LYS A 78 -24.46 2.11 -27.50
CA LYS A 78 -23.45 1.19 -26.97
C LYS A 78 -22.39 1.90 -26.11
N LYS A 79 -22.01 3.14 -26.46
CA LYS A 79 -21.13 3.97 -25.64
C LYS A 79 -21.79 4.34 -24.31
N GLU A 80 -23.04 4.77 -24.36
CA GLU A 80 -23.84 5.11 -23.17
C GLU A 80 -23.97 3.92 -22.22
N VAL A 81 -24.42 2.76 -22.73
CA VAL A 81 -24.54 1.53 -21.94
C VAL A 81 -23.19 1.06 -21.38
N PHE A 82 -22.11 1.19 -22.17
CA PHE A 82 -20.77 0.87 -21.71
C PHE A 82 -20.31 1.78 -20.57
N ASP A 83 -20.53 3.10 -20.67
CA ASP A 83 -20.11 4.05 -19.64
C ASP A 83 -20.85 3.80 -18.31
N GLU A 84 -22.15 3.52 -18.37
CA GLU A 84 -22.94 3.14 -17.20
C GLU A 84 -22.45 1.85 -16.55
N ALA A 85 -22.26 0.80 -17.36
CA ALA A 85 -21.84 -0.51 -16.86
C ALA A 85 -20.39 -0.49 -16.36
N ARG A 86 -19.49 0.23 -17.04
CA ARG A 86 -18.12 0.49 -16.57
C ARG A 86 -18.14 1.17 -15.21
N ARG A 87 -18.98 2.19 -15.03
CA ARG A 87 -19.10 2.91 -13.75
C ARG A 87 -19.56 1.97 -12.63
N LYS A 88 -20.58 1.14 -12.88
CA LYS A 88 -21.07 0.15 -11.90
C LYS A 88 -19.98 -0.85 -11.51
N LYS A 89 -19.27 -1.42 -12.48
CA LYS A 89 -18.15 -2.35 -12.23
C LYS A 89 -16.98 -1.68 -11.52
N ALA A 90 -16.67 -0.43 -11.83
CA ALA A 90 -15.64 0.32 -11.11
C ALA A 90 -16.02 0.54 -9.63
N ILE A 91 -17.30 0.86 -9.35
CA ILE A 91 -17.79 0.98 -7.97
C ILE A 91 -17.66 -0.36 -7.24
N GLU A 92 -18.02 -1.47 -7.87
CA GLU A 92 -17.86 -2.82 -7.31
C GLU A 92 -16.40 -3.14 -6.99
N LEU A 93 -15.48 -2.90 -7.93
CA LEU A 93 -14.04 -3.05 -7.71
C LEU A 93 -13.56 -2.23 -6.50
N ILE A 94 -13.98 -0.97 -6.38
CA ILE A 94 -13.57 -0.08 -5.28
C ILE A 94 -14.12 -0.57 -3.94
N LYS A 95 -15.31 -1.18 -3.88
CA LYS A 95 -15.86 -1.71 -2.63
C LYS A 95 -14.95 -2.76 -1.98
N HIS A 96 -14.21 -3.54 -2.78
CA HIS A 96 -13.23 -4.50 -2.27
C HIS A 96 -12.04 -3.87 -1.56
N GLN A 97 -11.89 -2.53 -1.59
CA GLN A 97 -10.90 -1.85 -0.75
C GLN A 97 -11.15 -2.10 0.75
N ALA A 98 -12.41 -2.25 1.16
CA ALA A 98 -12.76 -2.55 2.54
C ALA A 98 -12.24 -3.92 3.00
N ASP A 99 -12.03 -4.86 2.08
CA ASP A 99 -11.53 -6.21 2.38
C ASP A 99 -10.01 -6.22 2.62
N LEU A 100 -9.28 -5.18 2.20
CA LEU A 100 -7.81 -5.14 2.24
C LEU A 100 -7.23 -5.44 3.63
N PRO A 101 -7.67 -4.81 4.74
CA PRO A 101 -7.10 -5.09 6.05
C PRO A 101 -7.24 -6.57 6.44
N HIS A 102 -8.40 -7.15 6.18
CA HIS A 102 -8.70 -8.55 6.48
C HIS A 102 -7.81 -9.50 5.67
N LEU A 103 -7.57 -9.19 4.40
CA LEU A 103 -6.68 -9.98 3.55
C LEU A 103 -5.25 -10.05 4.08
N TYR A 104 -4.76 -9.06 4.84
CA TYR A 104 -3.41 -9.05 5.42
C TYR A 104 -3.37 -9.36 6.92
N GLN A 105 -4.51 -9.65 7.55
CA GLN A 105 -4.59 -9.84 9.00
C GLN A 105 -3.77 -11.04 9.48
N GLU A 106 -3.86 -12.19 8.81
CA GLU A 106 -3.07 -13.38 9.16
C GLU A 106 -1.56 -13.15 9.03
N ASP A 107 -1.13 -12.44 7.99
CA ASP A 107 0.28 -12.10 7.80
C ASP A 107 0.78 -11.16 8.90
N LYS A 108 -0.05 -10.19 9.29
CA LYS A 108 0.22 -9.28 10.41
C LYS A 108 0.37 -10.05 11.71
N GLU A 109 -0.58 -10.93 12.04
CA GLU A 109 -0.54 -11.75 13.24
C GLU A 109 0.69 -12.66 13.27
N ARG A 110 1.00 -13.34 12.16
CA ARG A 110 2.20 -14.18 12.04
C ARG A 110 3.49 -13.39 12.25
N ILE A 111 3.57 -12.15 11.74
CA ILE A 111 4.77 -11.31 11.91
C ILE A 111 4.89 -10.85 13.36
N LEU A 112 3.79 -10.43 13.98
CA LEU A 112 3.77 -9.98 15.37
C LEU A 112 4.10 -11.11 16.35
N ALA A 113 3.62 -12.33 16.10
CA ALA A 113 3.91 -13.50 16.92
C ALA A 113 5.42 -13.81 17.03
N LYS A 114 6.24 -13.35 16.07
CA LYS A 114 7.71 -13.50 16.16
C LYS A 114 8.33 -12.72 17.32
N PHE A 115 7.66 -11.69 17.82
CA PHE A 115 8.13 -10.93 18.97
C PHE A 115 7.88 -11.65 20.30
N GLU A 116 6.91 -12.56 20.38
CA GLU A 116 6.59 -13.27 21.63
C GLU A 116 7.83 -13.94 22.26
N PRO A 117 8.57 -14.84 21.57
CA PRO A 117 9.76 -15.45 22.16
C PRO A 117 10.90 -14.45 22.41
N ILE A 118 10.99 -13.37 21.63
CA ILE A 118 12.02 -12.34 21.81
C ILE A 118 11.77 -11.55 23.10
N VAL A 119 10.51 -11.19 23.35
CA VAL A 119 10.09 -10.49 24.57
C VAL A 119 10.28 -11.39 25.79
N GLU A 120 9.95 -12.68 25.68
CA GLU A 120 10.20 -13.64 26.75
C GLU A 120 11.69 -13.74 27.12
N GLU A 121 12.57 -13.91 26.13
CA GLU A 121 14.02 -13.98 26.36
C GLU A 121 14.58 -12.66 26.90
N TYR A 122 14.11 -11.52 26.38
CA TYR A 122 14.51 -10.20 26.89
C TYR A 122 14.13 -10.03 28.37
N ASN A 123 12.91 -10.42 28.74
CA ASN A 123 12.44 -10.31 30.12
C ASN A 123 13.24 -11.21 31.08
N LYS A 124 13.65 -12.42 30.65
CA LYS A 124 14.55 -13.27 31.45
C LYS A 124 15.86 -12.56 31.79
N VAL A 125 16.46 -11.88 30.81
CA VAL A 125 17.69 -11.10 31.03
C VAL A 125 17.44 -9.90 31.96
N VAL A 126 16.27 -9.25 31.86
CA VAL A 126 15.89 -8.17 32.80
C VAL A 126 15.75 -8.70 34.23
N ASP A 127 15.19 -9.90 34.41
CA ASP A 127 15.07 -10.54 35.72
C ASP A 127 16.46 -10.89 36.31
N GLU A 128 17.39 -11.39 35.50
CA GLU A 128 18.79 -11.62 35.91
C GLU A 128 19.49 -10.32 36.35
N ILE A 129 19.26 -9.22 35.62
CA ILE A 129 19.79 -7.90 35.98
C ILE A 129 19.21 -7.41 37.32
N ALA A 130 17.92 -7.61 37.55
CA ALA A 130 17.27 -7.24 38.81
C ALA A 130 17.89 -8.02 39.98
N ALA A 131 18.03 -9.34 39.84
CA ALA A 131 18.65 -10.18 40.87
C ALA A 131 20.09 -9.75 41.19
N LEU A 132 20.91 -9.44 40.17
CA LEU A 132 22.27 -8.95 40.36
C LEU A 132 22.30 -7.58 41.07
N ASN A 133 21.40 -6.67 40.68
CA ASN A 133 21.31 -5.36 41.31
C ASN A 133 20.89 -5.46 42.79
N ASP A 134 19.98 -6.38 43.13
CA ASP A 134 19.58 -6.64 44.52
C ASP A 134 20.76 -7.17 45.37
N GLU A 135 21.54 -8.11 44.84
CA GLU A 135 22.75 -8.61 45.50
C GLU A 135 23.78 -7.50 45.70
N TYR A 136 24.04 -6.71 44.65
CA TYR A 136 24.95 -5.58 44.70
C TYR A 136 24.50 -4.51 45.71
N GLU A 137 23.21 -4.19 45.75
CA GLU A 137 22.63 -3.24 46.71
C GLU A 137 22.85 -3.71 48.15
N TYR A 138 22.55 -4.98 48.41
CA TYR A 138 22.74 -5.59 49.71
C TYR A 138 24.21 -5.53 50.15
N GLU A 139 25.14 -5.89 49.27
CA GLU A 139 26.57 -5.82 49.56
C GLU A 139 27.04 -4.39 49.77
N PHE A 140 26.59 -3.44 48.96
CA PHE A 140 26.91 -2.02 49.10
C PHE A 140 26.55 -1.52 50.51
N TYR A 141 25.30 -1.73 50.95
CA TYR A 141 24.86 -1.29 52.27
C TYR A 141 25.50 -2.07 53.43
N ARG A 142 25.99 -3.29 53.19
CA ARG A 142 26.83 -4.01 54.17
C ARG A 142 28.13 -3.27 54.47
N PHE A 143 28.73 -2.59 53.48
CA PHE A 143 29.90 -1.73 53.69
C PHE A 143 29.55 -0.35 54.27
N VAL A 144 28.37 0.18 53.97
CA VAL A 144 27.90 1.45 54.57
C VAL A 144 27.60 1.29 56.06
N LYS A 145 27.08 0.13 56.48
CA LYS A 145 26.65 -0.10 57.86
C LYS A 145 27.76 0.12 58.93
N PRO A 146 29.00 -0.37 58.78
CA PRO A 146 30.10 -0.02 59.68
C PRO A 146 30.41 1.48 59.72
N TYR A 147 30.40 2.15 58.56
CA TYR A 147 30.65 3.59 58.46
C TYR A 147 29.63 4.39 59.29
N ASP A 148 28.34 4.03 59.19
CA ASP A 148 27.27 4.65 59.95
C ASP A 148 27.36 4.34 61.45
N LYS A 149 27.63 3.07 61.79
CA LYS A 149 27.70 2.61 63.19
C LYS A 149 28.82 3.28 63.98
N GLU A 150 30.00 3.42 63.36
CA GLU A 150 31.15 4.08 63.98
C GLU A 150 31.08 5.62 63.86
N ASN A 151 30.03 6.17 63.23
CA ASN A 151 29.79 7.59 63.07
C ASN A 151 30.98 8.33 62.40
N PHE A 152 31.62 7.66 61.44
CA PHE A 152 32.79 8.16 60.71
C PHE A 152 32.50 9.39 59.85
N GLU A 153 31.22 9.70 59.57
CA GLU A 153 30.85 10.97 58.94
C GLU A 153 31.38 12.19 59.71
N LYS A 154 31.52 12.10 61.03
CA LYS A 154 32.04 13.17 61.89
C LYS A 154 33.56 13.12 62.08
N ASP A 155 34.22 12.03 61.68
CA ASP A 155 35.66 11.84 61.84
C ASP A 155 36.40 12.29 60.57
N LYS A 156 37.07 13.44 60.65
CA LYS A 156 37.78 14.02 59.50
C LYS A 156 39.00 13.21 59.09
N GLU A 157 39.69 12.56 60.02
CA GLU A 157 40.91 11.79 59.73
C GLU A 157 40.54 10.50 59.00
N VAL A 158 39.57 9.76 59.55
CA VAL A 158 39.06 8.53 58.91
C VAL A 158 38.48 8.83 57.53
N ARG A 159 37.69 9.90 57.39
CA ARG A 159 37.17 10.34 56.08
C ARG A 159 38.28 10.64 55.08
N ALA A 160 39.37 11.28 55.51
CA ALA A 160 40.49 11.59 54.63
C ALA A 160 41.24 10.32 54.17
N GLU A 161 41.32 9.31 55.03
CA GLU A 161 41.91 8.01 54.74
C GLU A 161 41.07 7.23 53.71
N ILE A 162 39.75 7.16 53.89
CA ILE A 162 38.88 6.33 53.05
C ILE A 162 38.29 7.05 51.82
N LYS A 163 38.54 8.36 51.64
CA LYS A 163 37.89 9.19 50.60
C LYS A 163 37.96 8.65 49.17
N ASN A 164 38.99 7.86 48.85
CA ASN A 164 39.22 7.29 47.51
C ASN A 164 38.66 5.86 47.36
N HIS A 165 38.23 5.24 48.46
CA HIS A 165 37.83 3.83 48.52
C HIS A 165 36.36 3.66 48.88
N PHE A 166 35.76 4.63 49.56
CA PHE A 166 34.42 4.54 50.09
C PHE A 166 33.63 5.81 49.84
N SER A 167 32.36 5.66 49.49
CA SER A 167 31.43 6.76 49.36
C SER A 167 30.01 6.30 49.72
N PRO A 168 29.46 6.70 50.87
CA PRO A 168 28.19 6.17 51.38
C PRO A 168 26.98 6.63 50.55
N ASN A 169 27.08 7.77 49.87
CA ASN A 169 25.98 8.41 49.14
C ASN A 169 26.01 8.17 47.62
N LYS A 170 26.74 7.15 47.14
CA LYS A 170 26.94 6.89 45.71
C LYS A 170 26.27 5.60 45.22
N TYR A 171 25.24 5.12 45.90
CA TYR A 171 24.51 3.98 45.39
C TYR A 171 23.86 4.31 44.04
N SER A 172 24.07 3.42 43.08
CA SER A 172 23.36 3.33 41.81
C SER A 172 23.31 1.85 41.45
N ASN A 173 22.30 1.42 40.71
CA ASN A 173 22.26 0.07 40.16
C ASN A 173 23.58 -0.26 39.44
N TYR A 174 24.06 -1.49 39.60
CA TYR A 174 25.27 -1.96 38.96
C TYR A 174 25.12 -2.04 37.44
N VAL A 175 23.97 -2.56 36.99
CA VAL A 175 23.52 -2.46 35.59
C VAL A 175 22.35 -1.49 35.53
N SER A 176 22.56 -0.40 34.81
CA SER A 176 21.63 0.72 34.70
C SER A 176 20.72 0.62 33.48
N GLY A 177 19.56 1.27 33.54
CA GLY A 177 18.60 1.27 32.42
C GLY A 177 19.14 1.92 31.14
N ASP A 178 20.11 2.81 31.27
CA ASP A 178 20.83 3.44 30.16
C ASP A 178 21.97 2.59 29.60
N GLU A 179 22.13 1.35 30.06
CA GLU A 179 22.96 0.32 29.42
C GLU A 179 22.12 -0.69 28.63
N LEU A 180 20.80 -0.70 28.83
CA LEU A 180 19.89 -1.64 28.15
C LEU A 180 19.69 -1.29 26.66
N PRO A 181 19.35 -2.29 25.83
CA PRO A 181 18.98 -2.06 24.44
C PRO A 181 17.82 -1.07 24.31
N PHE A 182 17.79 -0.31 23.22
CA PHE A 182 16.72 0.63 22.92
C PHE A 182 16.24 0.46 21.48
N ILE A 183 15.05 0.97 21.20
CA ILE A 183 14.50 1.02 19.84
C ILE A 183 14.83 2.39 19.23
N ASP A 184 15.56 2.39 18.11
CA ASP A 184 15.89 3.62 17.39
C ASP A 184 14.69 4.20 16.63
N ILE A 185 14.85 5.40 16.06
CA ILE A 185 13.80 6.07 15.27
C ILE A 185 13.36 5.29 14.02
N ARG A 186 14.08 4.22 13.64
CA ARG A 186 13.78 3.33 12.51
C ARG A 186 13.15 2.02 13.00
N ASN A 187 12.71 1.94 14.25
CA ASN A 187 12.16 0.76 14.90
C ASN A 187 13.14 -0.43 14.95
N LYS A 188 14.45 -0.16 15.05
CA LYS A 188 15.48 -1.19 15.20
C LYS A 188 16.01 -1.23 16.62
N MET A 189 16.07 -2.43 17.20
CA MET A 189 16.75 -2.64 18.47
C MET A 189 18.25 -2.44 18.31
N GLN A 190 18.85 -1.64 19.19
CA GLN A 190 20.27 -1.34 19.20
C GLN A 190 20.82 -1.47 20.62
N LEU A 191 22.07 -1.92 20.71
CA LEU A 191 22.84 -1.84 21.94
C LEU A 191 23.36 -0.42 22.12
N ARG A 192 23.30 0.10 23.34
CA ARG A 192 23.91 1.38 23.66
C ARG A 192 25.43 1.25 23.63
N GLY A 193 26.10 2.25 23.04
CA GLY A 193 27.56 2.23 22.88
C GLY A 193 28.10 1.51 21.64
N ALA A 194 27.25 0.85 20.84
CA ALA A 194 27.63 0.37 19.51
C ALA A 194 27.81 1.58 18.57
N LYS A 195 29.07 2.03 18.40
CA LYS A 195 29.47 2.97 17.34
C LYS A 195 29.56 2.28 15.99
#